data_AF-A0A919LVW8-F1
#
_entry.id   AF-A0A919LVW8-F1
#
_cell.length_a   1.000
_cell.length_b   1.000
_cell.length_c   1.000
_cell.angle_alpha   90.00
_cell.angle_beta   90.00
_cell.angle_gamma   90.00
#
_symmetry.space_group_name_H-M   'P 1'
#
loop_
_entity.id
_entity.type
_entity.pdbx_description
1 polymer ?
#
loop_
_entity_poly.entity_id
_entity_poly.type
_entity_poly.pdbx_seq_one_letter_code
_entity_poly.pdbx_strand_id
1 'polypeptide(L)'
;MDKQRGFTLIELMVVIGIIAILSAIGIPAYQNYLRKAALTDLLQTFVPYRTAIELCALDHGGLTPCDGGSNGIPSPTTTRYLSAMSVAKGVVTLTGQESLNGLGSP
;
A
#
# COMPACT_ATOMS: atom_id res chain seq x y z
N MET A 1 -53.07 -7.46 -21.04
CA MET A 1 -52.25 -6.35 -20.52
C MET A 1 -51.62 -6.79 -19.20
N ASP A 2 -50.34 -7.14 -19.23
CA ASP A 2 -49.57 -7.39 -18.02
C ASP A 2 -49.50 -6.11 -17.18
N LYS A 3 -50.03 -6.16 -15.97
CA LYS A 3 -49.87 -5.10 -14.97
C LYS A 3 -48.38 -5.05 -14.60
N GLN A 4 -47.64 -4.09 -15.17
CA GLN A 4 -46.30 -3.75 -14.68
C GLN A 4 -46.40 -3.40 -13.19
N ARG A 5 -45.96 -4.32 -12.33
CA ARG A 5 -45.79 -4.08 -10.90
C ARG A 5 -44.46 -3.34 -10.73
N GLY A 6 -44.53 -2.01 -10.64
CA GLY A 6 -43.38 -1.20 -10.28
C GLY A 6 -42.99 -1.39 -8.82
N PHE A 7 -41.70 -1.23 -8.50
CA PHE A 7 -41.21 -1.17 -7.13
C PHE A 7 -41.83 0.03 -6.39
N THR A 8 -42.16 -0.16 -5.11
CA THR A 8 -42.66 0.93 -4.27
C THR A 8 -41.52 1.82 -3.78
N LEU A 9 -41.78 3.12 -3.59
CA LEU A 9 -40.82 4.05 -2.98
C LEU A 9 -40.36 3.58 -1.59
N ILE A 10 -41.25 2.90 -0.85
CA ILE A 10 -40.98 2.36 0.48
C ILE A 10 -39.97 1.22 0.40
N GLU A 11 -40.13 0.28 -0.55
CA GLU A 11 -39.13 -0.78 -0.76
C GLU A 11 -37.75 -0.20 -1.07
N LEU A 12 -37.69 0.83 -1.91
CA LEU A 12 -36.44 1.46 -2.29
C LEU A 12 -35.77 2.17 -1.09
N MET A 13 -36.55 2.85 -0.24
CA MET A 13 -36.04 3.48 0.97
C MET A 13 -35.46 2.48 1.98
N VAL A 14 -36.12 1.33 2.19
CA VAL A 14 -35.61 0.29 3.10
C VAL A 14 -34.30 -0.30 2.58
N VAL A 15 -34.19 -0.53 1.27
CA VAL A 15 -32.95 -1.03 0.65
C VAL A 15 -31.79 -0.04 0.82
N ILE A 16 -32.02 1.25 0.61
CA ILE A 16 -31.00 2.28 0.84
C ILE A 16 -30.56 2.30 2.31
N GLY A 17 -31.51 2.16 3.25
CA GLY A 17 -31.20 2.07 4.68
C GLY A 17 -30.25 0.92 5.02
N ILE A 18 -30.50 -0.27 4.46
CA ILE A 18 -29.63 -1.44 4.67
C ILE A 18 -28.24 -1.20 4.04
N ILE A 19 -28.19 -0.66 2.81
CA ILE A 19 -26.92 -0.36 2.13
C ILE A 19 -26.11 0.69 2.91
N ALA A 20 -26.76 1.69 3.50
CA ALA A 20 -26.09 2.70 4.32
C ALA A 20 -25.39 2.07 5.54
N ILE A 21 -26.06 1.16 6.25
CA ILE A 21 -25.47 0.46 7.41
C ILE A 21 -24.30 -0.44 6.97
N LEU A 22 -24.49 -1.23 5.90
CA LEU A 22 -23.45 -2.14 5.41
C LEU A 22 -22.23 -1.39 4.88
N SER A 23 -22.43 -0.29 4.15
CA SER A 23 -21.34 0.52 3.58
C SER A 23 -20.52 1.23 4.66
N ALA A 24 -21.15 1.70 5.74
CA ALA A 24 -20.46 2.32 6.87
C ALA A 24 -19.40 1.41 7.49
N ILE A 25 -19.63 0.09 7.52
CA ILE A 25 -18.67 -0.90 8.05
C ILE A 25 -17.80 -1.48 6.93
N GLY A 26 -18.38 -1.72 5.76
CA GLY A 26 -17.72 -2.39 4.64
C GLY A 26 -16.63 -1.54 3.99
N ILE A 27 -16.87 -0.24 3.81
CA ILE A 27 -15.89 0.67 3.19
C ILE A 27 -14.59 0.75 4.02
N PRO A 28 -14.61 1.05 5.32
CA PRO A 28 -13.37 1.12 6.10
C PRO A 28 -12.66 -0.23 6.20
N ALA A 29 -13.42 -1.34 6.30
CA ALA A 29 -12.83 -2.69 6.31
C ALA A 29 -12.12 -3.02 4.98
N TYR A 30 -12.73 -2.71 3.84
CA TYR A 30 -12.13 -2.91 2.52
C TYR A 30 -10.89 -2.03 2.31
N GLN A 31 -10.93 -0.77 2.74
CA GLN A 31 -9.77 0.12 2.72
C GLN A 31 -8.61 -0.45 3.57
N ASN A 32 -8.89 -0.98 4.76
CA ASN A 32 -7.88 -1.62 5.59
C ASN A 32 -7.29 -2.88 4.96
N TYR A 33 -8.10 -3.67 4.24
CA TYR A 33 -7.60 -4.83 3.49
C TYR A 33 -6.64 -4.40 2.36
N LEU A 34 -7.00 -3.40 1.57
CA LEU A 34 -6.14 -2.85 0.53
C LEU A 34 -4.84 -2.27 1.09
N ARG A 35 -4.90 -1.57 2.23
CA ARG A 35 -3.72 -1.07 2.94
C ARG A 35 -2.80 -2.21 3.39
N LYS A 36 -3.36 -3.30 3.93
CA LYS A 36 -2.57 -4.47 4.33
C LYS A 36 -1.91 -5.17 3.14
N ALA A 37 -2.62 -5.26 2.01
CA ALA A 37 -2.05 -5.79 0.78
C ALA A 37 -0.89 -4.91 0.28
N ALA A 38 -1.04 -3.59 0.33
CA ALA A 38 0.02 -2.64 -0.01
C ALA A 38 1.25 -2.80 0.90
N LEU A 39 1.07 -2.92 2.22
CA LEU A 39 2.19 -3.19 3.14
C LEU A 39 2.95 -4.47 2.80
N THR A 40 2.23 -5.54 2.45
CA THR A 40 2.88 -6.80 2.04
C THR A 40 3.71 -6.60 0.76
N ASP A 41 3.20 -5.84 -0.21
CA ASP A 41 3.93 -5.49 -1.44
C ASP A 41 5.18 -4.65 -1.13
N LEU A 42 5.07 -3.68 -0.21
CA LEU A 42 6.22 -2.90 0.28
C LEU A 42 7.29 -3.78 0.93
N LEU A 43 6.88 -4.74 1.76
CA LEU A 43 7.82 -5.68 2.36
C LEU A 43 8.51 -6.55 1.30
N GLN A 44 7.76 -7.04 0.31
CA GLN A 44 8.32 -7.83 -0.79
C GLN A 44 9.32 -7.03 -1.64
N THR A 45 9.03 -5.75 -1.90
CA THR A 45 9.95 -4.86 -2.62
C THR A 45 11.20 -4.52 -1.79
N PHE A 46 11.10 -4.48 -0.46
CA PHE A 46 12.22 -4.21 0.44
C PHE A 46 13.23 -5.38 0.55
N VAL A 47 12.78 -6.63 0.53
CA VAL A 47 13.66 -7.82 0.69
C VAL A 47 14.92 -7.80 -0.19
N PRO A 48 14.85 -7.59 -1.52
CA PRO A 48 16.06 -7.60 -2.35
C PRO A 48 17.04 -6.46 -2.03
N TYR A 49 16.55 -5.30 -1.60
CA TYR A 49 17.41 -4.19 -1.19
C TYR A 49 18.14 -4.50 0.10
N ARG A 50 17.46 -5.13 1.08
CA ARG A 50 18.12 -5.56 2.32
C ARG A 50 19.30 -6.48 2.02
N THR A 51 19.09 -7.51 1.19
CA THR A 51 20.15 -8.45 0.82
C THR A 51 21.29 -7.74 0.08
N ALA A 52 20.99 -6.83 -0.85
CA ALA A 52 22.01 -6.08 -1.58
C ALA A 52 22.82 -5.13 -0.67
N ILE A 53 22.16 -4.48 0.30
CA ILE A 53 22.82 -3.62 1.30
C ILE A 53 23.70 -4.46 2.23
N GLU A 54 23.23 -5.63 2.67
CA GLU A 54 24.02 -6.56 3.48
C GLU A 54 25.29 -7.01 2.73
N LEU A 55 25.17 -7.35 1.44
CA LEU A 55 26.33 -7.68 0.59
C LEU A 55 27.27 -6.48 0.42
N CYS A 56 26.75 -5.29 0.14
CA CYS A 56 27.56 -4.08 0.02
C CYS A 56 28.33 -3.77 1.33
N ALA A 57 27.68 -3.92 2.48
CA ALA A 57 28.28 -3.70 3.78
C ALA A 57 29.40 -4.68 4.10
N LEU A 58 29.24 -5.95 3.68
CA LEU A 58 30.26 -6.98 3.84
C LEU A 58 31.48 -6.72 2.96
N ASP A 59 31.27 -6.28 1.72
CA ASP A 59 32.36 -6.06 0.74
C ASP A 59 33.17 -4.79 1.07
N HIS A 60 32.50 -3.73 1.53
CA HIS A 60 33.11 -2.42 1.77
C HIS A 60 33.39 -2.11 3.25
N GLY A 61 33.04 -3.02 4.16
CA GLY A 61 33.28 -2.85 5.60
C GLY A 61 32.45 -1.75 6.26
N GLY A 62 31.34 -1.33 5.66
CA GLY A 62 30.48 -0.27 6.19
C GLY A 62 29.28 0.06 5.29
N LEU A 63 28.32 0.82 5.82
CA LEU A 63 27.09 1.20 5.12
C LEU A 63 27.18 2.51 4.32
N THR A 64 28.22 3.30 4.57
CA THR A 64 28.45 4.60 3.91
C THR A 64 28.48 4.57 2.38
N PRO A 65 29.04 3.55 1.71
CA PRO A 65 29.02 3.46 0.24
C PRO A 65 27.76 2.75 -0.31
N CYS A 66 26.82 2.35 0.55
CA CYS A 66 25.66 1.54 0.15
C CYS A 66 24.46 2.41 -0.19
N ASP A 67 24.59 3.16 -1.29
CA ASP A 67 23.52 3.96 -1.88
C ASP A 67 22.79 3.19 -2.99
N GLY A 68 21.51 3.56 -3.22
CA GLY A 68 20.70 2.95 -4.28
C GLY A 68 21.29 3.20 -5.67
N GLY A 69 21.35 2.16 -6.50
CA GLY A 69 21.96 2.22 -7.83
C GLY A 69 23.48 2.08 -7.83
N SER A 70 24.11 1.81 -6.68
CA SER A 70 25.54 1.61 -6.52
C SER A 70 25.84 0.26 -5.86
N ASN A 71 27.06 -0.27 -6.06
CA ASN A 71 27.58 -1.45 -5.36
C ASN A 71 26.63 -2.67 -5.37
N GLY A 72 25.96 -2.90 -6.51
CA GLY A 72 25.02 -4.02 -6.69
C GLY A 72 23.62 -3.79 -6.10
N ILE A 73 23.36 -2.63 -5.50
CA ILE A 73 22.05 -2.24 -5.02
C ILE A 73 21.24 -1.69 -6.20
N PRO A 74 20.04 -2.25 -6.50
CA PRO A 74 19.21 -1.74 -7.58
C PRO A 74 18.81 -0.27 -7.36
N SER A 75 18.55 0.46 -8.44
CA SER A 75 18.06 1.84 -8.33
C SER A 75 16.64 1.86 -7.77
N PRO A 76 16.36 2.72 -6.77
CA PRO A 76 15.03 2.81 -6.18
C PRO A 76 13.99 3.16 -7.26
N THR A 77 12.91 2.40 -7.30
CA THR A 77 11.85 2.52 -8.31
C THR A 77 10.50 2.61 -7.62
N THR A 78 9.61 3.44 -8.16
CA THR A 78 8.23 3.56 -7.67
C THR A 78 7.38 2.39 -8.15
N THR A 79 6.50 1.90 -7.29
CA THR A 79 5.48 0.90 -7.62
C THR A 79 4.09 1.50 -7.50
N ARG A 80 3.04 0.69 -7.74
CA ARG A 80 1.64 1.12 -7.58
C ARG A 80 1.33 1.71 -6.21
N TYR A 81 2.03 1.27 -5.16
CA TYR A 81 1.78 1.67 -3.77
C TYR A 81 2.87 2.59 -3.19
N LEU A 82 3.91 2.93 -3.97
CA LEU A 82 5.03 3.79 -3.58
C LEU A 82 5.03 5.07 -4.41
N SER A 83 4.86 6.22 -3.75
CA SER A 83 5.05 7.52 -4.39
C SER A 83 6.52 7.92 -4.47
N ALA A 84 7.36 7.49 -3.52
CA ALA A 84 8.79 7.71 -3.58
C ALA A 84 9.56 6.60 -2.85
N MET A 85 10.77 6.33 -3.30
CA MET A 85 11.71 5.42 -2.65
C MET A 85 13.11 6.01 -2.75
N SER A 86 13.89 5.90 -1.68
CA SER A 86 15.31 6.27 -1.69
C SER A 86 16.12 5.29 -0.85
N VAL A 87 17.33 4.99 -1.30
CA VAL A 87 18.30 4.20 -0.53
C VAL A 87 19.55 5.04 -0.37
N ALA A 88 19.87 5.40 0.86
CA ALA A 88 21.01 6.24 1.19
C ALA A 88 21.78 5.65 2.37
N LYS A 89 23.07 5.36 2.19
CA LYS A 89 23.96 4.83 3.24
C LYS A 89 23.35 3.64 4.01
N GLY A 90 22.75 2.70 3.29
CA GLY A 90 22.08 1.53 3.85
C GLY A 90 20.70 1.78 4.48
N VAL A 91 20.21 3.02 4.49
CA VAL A 91 18.85 3.36 4.92
C VAL A 91 17.92 3.33 3.72
N VAL A 92 16.92 2.44 3.76
CA VAL A 92 15.85 2.38 2.76
C VAL A 92 14.66 3.17 3.27
N THR A 93 14.29 4.24 2.57
CA THR A 93 13.11 5.04 2.86
C THR A 93 12.05 4.78 1.80
N LEU A 94 10.87 4.36 2.25
CA LEU A 94 9.71 4.04 1.41
C LEU A 94 8.59 5.03 1.75
N THR A 95 8.14 5.80 0.76
CA THR A 95 7.01 6.72 0.91
C THR A 95 5.81 6.13 0.19
N GLY A 96 4.80 5.75 0.96
CA GLY A 96 3.55 5.21 0.44
C GLY A 96 2.73 6.25 -0.35
N GLN A 97 1.89 5.78 -1.26
CA GLN A 97 0.90 6.62 -1.95
C GLN A 97 -0.12 7.22 -0.96
N GLU A 98 -0.80 8.31 -1.31
CA GLU A 98 -1.83 8.95 -0.46
C GLU A 98 -2.94 7.99 -0.02
N SER A 99 -3.18 6.89 -0.76
CA SER A 99 -4.10 5.80 -0.34
C SER A 99 -3.66 5.07 0.94
N LEU A 100 -2.42 5.27 1.37
CA LEU A 100 -1.79 4.75 2.59
C LEU A 100 -1.63 5.82 3.69
N ASN A 101 -2.09 7.07 3.49
CA ASN A 101 -2.10 8.07 4.57
C ASN A 101 -2.93 7.54 5.76
N GLY A 102 -2.31 7.52 6.95
CA GLY A 102 -2.85 6.90 8.17
C GLY A 102 -2.12 5.65 8.65
N LEU A 103 -1.04 5.24 7.97
CA LEU A 103 -0.11 4.18 8.41
C LEU A 103 1.13 4.71 9.16
N GLY A 104 1.35 6.04 9.16
CA GLY A 104 2.22 6.67 10.14
C GLY A 104 1.60 6.49 11.51
N SER A 105 2.39 6.04 12.49
CA SER A 105 1.95 5.95 13.88
C SER A 105 1.21 7.22 14.34
N PRO A 106 0.32 7.13 15.35
CA PRO A 106 -0.09 8.33 16.08
C PRO A 106 1.11 9.13 16.58
#